data_AF-A0AAD1WY08-F1
#
_entry.id   AF-A0AAD1WY08-F1
#
_cell.length_a   1.000
_cell.length_b   1.000
_cell.length_c   1.000
_cell.angle_alpha   90.00
_cell.angle_beta   90.00
_cell.angle_gamma   90.00
#
_symmetry.space_group_name_H-M   'P 1'
#
loop_
_entity.id
_entity.type
_entity.pdbx_description
1 polymer ?
#
loop_
_entity_poly.entity_id
_entity_poly.type
_entity_poly.pdbx_seq_one_letter_code
_entity_poly.pdbx_strand_id
1 'polypeptide(L)' 'MDIPYFRLSPQLETDVMLDEVSDEVLVNMLWETQIYIFQQRDVWHKLAKILLEP' A
#
# COMPACT_ATOMS: atom_id res chain seq x y z
N MET A 1 8.74 -5.53 24.84
CA MET A 1 8.41 -6.30 23.62
C MET A 1 8.50 -5.33 22.47
N ASP A 2 9.42 -5.54 21.55
CA ASP A 2 9.53 -4.71 20.35
C ASP A 2 8.49 -5.19 19.33
N ILE A 3 7.45 -4.39 19.12
CA ILE A 3 6.43 -4.66 18.11
C ILE A 3 6.97 -4.15 16.77
N PRO A 4 7.07 -4.99 15.73
CA PRO A 4 7.56 -4.55 14.44
C PRO A 4 6.57 -3.56 13.80
N TYR A 5 7.05 -2.38 13.42
CA TYR A 5 6.27 -1.36 12.72
C TYR A 5 6.44 -1.49 11.20
N PHE A 6 5.32 -1.53 10.49
CA PHE A 6 5.26 -1.57 9.02
C PHE A 6 4.51 -0.34 8.50
N ARG A 7 5.21 0.53 7.74
CA ARG A 7 4.58 1.68 7.06
C ARG A 7 4.22 1.29 5.62
N LEU A 8 2.95 0.96 5.41
CA LEU A 8 2.41 0.62 4.09
C LEU A 8 1.68 1.84 3.52
N SER A 9 2.37 2.60 2.70
CA SER A 9 1.85 3.83 2.10
C SER A 9 2.43 3.97 0.70
N PRO A 10 1.63 3.75 -0.36
CA PRO A 10 2.07 4.07 -1.72
C PRO A 10 2.35 5.57 -1.81
N GLN A 11 3.36 5.94 -2.60
CA GLN A 11 3.59 7.33 -2.97
C GLN A 11 2.75 7.59 -4.21
N LEU A 12 1.81 8.53 -4.09
CA LEU A 12 0.98 8.91 -5.22
C LEU A 12 1.70 9.99 -6.02
N GLU A 13 1.64 9.91 -7.35
CA GLU A 13 2.29 10.91 -8.22
C GLU A 13 1.50 12.23 -8.27
N THR A 14 0.19 12.14 -8.04
CA THR A 14 -0.73 13.28 -8.05
C THR A 14 -1.32 13.53 -6.67
N ASP A 15 -1.55 14.81 -6.35
CA ASP A 15 -2.25 15.19 -5.14
C ASP A 15 -3.75 14.94 -5.33
N VAL A 16 -4.31 14.01 -4.55
CA VAL A 16 -5.71 13.60 -4.67
C VAL A 16 -6.47 14.05 -3.43
N MET A 17 -7.50 14.86 -3.65
CA MET A 17 -8.36 15.39 -2.60
C MET A 17 -9.25 14.29 -1.99
N LEU A 18 -9.69 14.51 -0.76
CA LEU A 18 -10.52 13.53 -0.04
C LEU A 18 -11.90 13.32 -0.70
N ASP A 19 -12.42 14.35 -1.36
CA ASP A 19 -13.71 14.36 -2.06
C ASP A 19 -13.59 14.04 -3.56
N GLU A 20 -12.49 13.45 -4.00
CA GLU A 20 -12.33 12.97 -5.37
C GLU A 20 -13.32 11.85 -5.70
N VAL A 21 -13.98 11.95 -6.86
CA VAL A 21 -15.02 11.02 -7.33
C VAL A 21 -14.84 10.59 -8.78
N SER A 22 -13.80 11.09 -9.47
CA SER A 22 -13.46 10.70 -10.83
C SER A 22 -12.86 9.30 -10.86
N ASP A 23 -13.58 8.38 -11.49
CA ASP A 23 -13.13 6.99 -11.66
C ASP A 23 -11.74 6.90 -12.31
N GLU A 24 -11.41 7.79 -13.24
CA GLU A 24 -10.11 7.82 -13.91
C GLU A 24 -8.96 8.06 -12.91
N VAL A 25 -9.14 9.03 -12.02
CA VAL A 25 -8.16 9.38 -10.98
C VAL A 25 -8.03 8.22 -9.99
N LEU A 26 -9.16 7.68 -9.53
CA LEU A 26 -9.18 6.57 -8.56
C LEU A 26 -8.54 5.30 -9.13
N VAL A 27 -8.82 4.97 -10.40
CA VAL A 27 -8.20 3.82 -11.08
C VAL A 27 -6.69 4.00 -11.19
N ASN A 28 -6.21 5.21 -11.50
CA ASN A 28 -4.78 5.49 -11.53
C ASN A 28 -4.13 5.34 -10.15
N MET A 29 -4.75 5.84 -9.07
CA MET A 29 -4.26 5.64 -7.69
C MET A 29 -4.16 4.15 -7.32
N LEU A 30 -5.15 3.35 -7.72
CA LEU A 30 -5.13 1.91 -7.50
C LEU A 30 -3.99 1.24 -8.26
N TRP A 31 -3.74 1.67 -9.51
CA TRP A 31 -2.63 1.18 -10.31
C TRP A 31 -1.28 1.50 -9.67
N GLU A 32 -1.05 2.73 -9.23
CA GLU A 32 0.15 3.13 -8.48
C GLU A 32 0.32 2.31 -7.20
N THR A 33 -0.78 2.04 -6.50
CA THR A 33 -0.79 1.16 -5.32
C THR A 33 -0.40 -0.27 -5.66
N GLN A 34 -0.86 -0.83 -6.78
CA GLN A 34 -0.45 -2.17 -7.23
C GLN A 34 1.05 -2.21 -7.55
N ILE A 35 1.58 -1.18 -8.20
CA ILE A 35 3.03 -1.05 -8.45
C ILE A 35 3.80 -1.04 -7.12
N TYR A 36 3.35 -0.24 -6.15
CA TYR A 36 3.96 -0.19 -4.81
C TYR A 36 3.96 -1.57 -4.13
N ILE A 37 2.83 -2.29 -4.16
CA ILE A 37 2.73 -3.64 -3.59
C ILE A 37 3.73 -4.59 -4.25
N PHE A 38 3.83 -4.53 -5.58
CA PHE A 38 4.77 -5.36 -6.33
C PHE A 38 6.24 -5.08 -5.95
N GLN A 39 6.61 -3.80 -5.83
CA GLN A 39 7.95 -3.38 -5.40
C GLN A 39 8.26 -3.80 -3.96
N GLN A 40 7.27 -3.77 -3.07
CA GLN A 40 7.42 -4.08 -1.64
C GLN A 40 7.01 -5.51 -1.28
N ARG A 41 6.94 -6.42 -2.27
CA ARG A 41 6.43 -7.79 -2.08
C ARG A 41 7.05 -8.52 -0.90
N ASP A 42 8.35 -8.32 -0.63
CA ASP A 42 9.06 -9.02 0.44
C ASP A 42 8.57 -8.56 1.84
N VAL A 43 8.22 -7.27 1.98
CA VAL A 43 7.63 -6.71 3.20
C VAL A 43 6.25 -7.30 3.43
N TRP A 44 5.44 -7.42 2.37
CA TRP A 44 4.12 -8.05 2.44
C TRP A 44 4.19 -9.52 2.84
N HIS A 45 5.12 -10.29 2.27
CA HIS A 45 5.34 -11.68 2.66
C HIS A 45 5.81 -11.81 4.12
N LYS A 46 6.70 -10.92 4.57
CA LYS A 46 7.15 -10.88 5.97
C LYS A 46 6.00 -10.58 6.94
N LEU A 47 5.17 -9.58 6.61
CA LEU A 47 4.00 -9.23 7.40
C LEU A 47 3.00 -10.40 7.47
N ALA A 48 2.67 -11.00 6.32
CA ALA A 48 1.78 -12.16 6.26
C ALA A 48 2.30 -13.32 7.13
N LYS A 49 3.60 -13.59 7.10
CA LYS A 49 4.22 -14.61 7.95
C LYS A 49 4.02 -14.31 9.44
N ILE A 50 4.32 -13.09 9.89
CA ILE A 50 4.16 -12.68 11.29
C ILE A 50 2.69 -12.79 11.73
N LEU A 51 1.74 -12.42 10.87
CA LEU A 51 0.31 -12.50 11.18
C LEU A 51 -0.24 -13.93 11.24
N LEU A 52 0.46 -14.89 10.63
CA LEU A 52 0.10 -16.31 10.62
C LEU A 52 0.90 -17.13 11.64
N GLU A 53 1.90 -16.52 12.31
CA GLU A 53 2.62 -17.16 13.41
C GLU A 53 1.68 -17.27 14.64
N PRO A 54 1.67 -18.43 15.32
CA PRO A 54 0.75 -18.71 16.44
C PRO A 54 1.07 -17.95 17.73
#